data_AF-A0ABC8CL53-F1
#
_entry.id   AF-A0ABC8CL53-F1
#
_cell.length_a   1.000
_cell.length_b   1.000
_cell.length_c   1.000
_cell.angle_alpha   90.00
_cell.angle_beta   90.00
_cell.angle_gamma   90.00
#
_symmetry.space_group_name_H-M   'P 1'
#
loop_
_entity.id
_entity.type
_entity.pdbx_description
1 polymer ?
#
loop_
_entity_poly.entity_id
_entity_poly.type
_entity_poly.pdbx_seq_one_letter_code
_entity_poly.pdbx_strand_id
1 'polypeptide(L)' 'MPKKFDQEAKDRVVRLVEDRILVESISTQEACKIVAAKLGALWHAARQWTQARSTRSACCGINA' A
#
# COMPACT_ATOMS: atom_id res chain seq x y z
N MET A 1 -15.61 -15.18 5.56
CA MET A 1 -15.81 -13.72 5.50
C MET A 1 -14.51 -13.06 5.06
N PRO A 2 -14.47 -12.24 3.99
CA PRO A 2 -13.24 -11.55 3.63
C PRO A 2 -12.97 -10.49 4.72
N LYS A 3 -11.95 -10.72 5.55
CA LYS A 3 -11.43 -9.72 6.49
C LYS A 3 -10.87 -8.56 5.67
N LYS A 4 -11.70 -7.57 5.37
CA LYS A 4 -11.26 -6.32 4.76
C LYS A 4 -10.41 -5.60 5.80
N PHE A 5 -9.20 -5.23 5.43
CA PHE A 5 -8.42 -4.28 6.24
C PHE A 5 -9.18 -2.96 6.30
N ASP A 6 -9.33 -2.42 7.51
CA ASP A 6 -9.91 -1.10 7.74
C ASP A 6 -9.13 -0.04 6.96
N GLN A 7 -9.84 0.97 6.45
CA GLN A 7 -9.24 2.03 5.65
C GLN A 7 -8.12 2.75 6.41
N GLU A 8 -8.22 2.84 7.74
CA GLU A 8 -7.16 3.37 8.60
C GLU A 8 -5.90 2.49 8.60
N ALA A 9 -6.07 1.16 8.63
CA ALA A 9 -4.94 0.23 8.53
C ALA A 9 -4.24 0.38 7.17
N LYS A 10 -5.01 0.58 6.09
CA LYS A 10 -4.46 0.87 4.76
C LYS A 10 -3.71 2.19 4.73
N ASP A 11 -4.27 3.26 5.32
CA ASP A 11 -3.63 4.58 5.33
C ASP A 11 -2.32 4.57 6.13
N ARG A 12 -2.30 3.85 7.25
CA ARG A 12 -1.09 3.61 8.05
C ARG A 12 0.00 2.89 7.24
N VAL A 13 -0.37 1.89 6.44
CA VAL A 13 0.56 1.17 5.56
C VAL A 13 1.12 2.09 4.48
N VAL A 14 0.27 2.90 3.84
CA VAL A 14 0.71 3.82 2.78
C VAL A 14 1.68 4.88 3.34
N ARG A 15 1.34 5.48 4.49
CA ARG A 15 2.23 6.44 5.16
C ARG A 15 3.56 5.82 5.55
N LEU A 16 3.57 4.58 6.03
CA LEU A 16 4.79 3.85 6.36
C LEU A 16 5.66 3.58 5.12
N VAL A 17 5.04 3.30 3.97
CA VAL A 17 5.77 3.13 2.70
C VAL A 17 6.40 4.45 2.27
N GLU A 18 5.64 5.55 2.30
CA GLU A 18 6.13 6.90 1.96
C GLU A 18 7.27 7.35 2.89
N ASP A 19 7.11 7.14 4.19
CA ASP A 19 8.14 7.43 5.20
C ASP A 19 9.43 6.64 4.93
N ARG A 20 9.31 5.35 4.59
CA ARG A 20 10.47 4.50 4.27
C ARG A 20 11.20 4.95 3.00
N ILE A 21 10.45 5.40 1.99
CA ILE A 21 11.03 5.97 0.76
C ILE A 21 11.82 7.22 1.10
N LEU A 22 11.28 8.09 1.95
CA LEU A 22 11.96 9.33 2.37
C LEU A 22 13.19 9.07 3.25
N VAL A 23 13.11 8.13 4.19
CA VAL A 23 14.19 7.81 5.13
C VAL A 23 15.31 7.01 4.49
N GLU A 24 14.98 5.97 3.72
CA GLU A 24 15.98 5.06 3.15
C GLU A 24 16.34 5.43 1.71
N SER A 25 15.69 6.44 1.10
CA SER A 25 15.89 6.87 -0.30
C SER A 25 15.74 5.74 -1.32
N ILE A 26 14.93 4.74 -0.99
CA ILE A 26 14.70 3.54 -1.80
C ILE A 26 13.47 3.68 -2.70
N SER A 27 13.40 2.84 -3.74
CA SER A 27 12.23 2.78 -4.63
C SER A 27 10.96 2.37 -3.87
N THR A 28 9.81 2.87 -4.33
CA THR A 28 8.47 2.49 -3.83
C THR A 28 8.28 0.97 -3.76
N GLN A 29 8.85 0.22 -4.70
CA GLN A 29 8.75 -1.23 -4.72
C GLN A 29 9.51 -1.89 -3.54
N GLU A 30 10.72 -1.42 -3.26
CA GLU A 30 11.54 -1.88 -2.13
C GLU A 30 10.88 -1.51 -0.80
N ALA A 31 10.42 -0.27 -0.66
CA ALA A 31 9.69 0.18 0.53
C ALA A 31 8.42 -0.66 0.77
N CYS A 32 7.66 -0.98 -0.28
CA CYS A 32 6.49 -1.86 -0.18
C CYS A 32 6.87 -3.28 0.29
N LYS A 33 7.96 -3.86 -0.22
CA LYS A 33 8.43 -5.20 0.20
C LYS A 33 8.82 -5.21 1.69
N ILE A 34 9.55 -4.18 2.13
CA ILE A 34 10.00 -4.05 3.51
C ILE A 34 8.81 -3.88 4.46
N VAL A 35 7.86 -3.00 4.13
CA VAL A 35 6.66 -2.76 4.95
C VAL A 35 5.74 -3.99 4.98
N ALA A 36 5.58 -4.67 3.84
CA ALA A 36 4.82 -5.91 3.75
C ALA A 36 5.43 -7.03 4.62
N ALA A 37 6.74 -7.21 4.56
CA ALA A 37 7.46 -8.16 5.41
C ALA A 37 7.30 -7.83 6.90
N LYS A 38 7.29 -6.54 7.27
CA LYS A 38 7.17 -6.07 8.66
C LYS A 38 5.77 -6.20 9.24
N LEU A 39 4.73 -6.11 8.41
CA LEU A 39 3.32 -6.13 8.84
C LEU A 39 2.57 -7.42 8.52
N GLY A 40 3.24 -8.41 7.89
CA GLY A 40 2.58 -9.63 7.42
C GLY A 40 1.49 -9.37 6.36
N ALA A 41 1.49 -8.18 5.76
CA ALA A 41 0.55 -7.80 4.72
C ALA A 41 1.07 -8.28 3.36
N LEU A 42 0.18 -8.67 2.44
CA LEU A 42 0.61 -8.97 1.07
C LEU A 42 1.19 -7.71 0.43
N TRP A 43 2.43 -7.77 -0.06
CA TRP A 43 3.07 -6.68 -0.80
C TRP A 43 2.23 -6.20 -1.99
N HIS A 44 1.49 -7.12 -2.61
CA HIS A 44 0.53 -6.81 -3.67
C HIS A 44 -0.60 -5.90 -3.19
N ALA A 45 -1.11 -6.08 -1.97
CA ALA A 45 -2.16 -5.25 -1.39
C ALA A 45 -1.63 -3.85 -1.04
N ALA A 46 -0.44 -3.76 -0.44
CA ALA A 46 0.21 -2.48 -0.17
C ALA A 46 0.44 -1.67 -1.46
N ARG A 47 0.97 -2.31 -2.50
CA ARG A 47 1.19 -1.67 -3.81
C ARG A 47 -0.11 -1.22 -4.47
N GLN A 48 -1.18 -2.01 -4.33
CA GLN A 48 -2.50 -1.64 -4.84
C GLN A 48 -3.08 -0.43 -4.08
N TRP A 49 -2.87 -0.33 -2.76
CA TRP A 49 -3.36 0.80 -1.96
C TRP A 49 -2.57 2.09 -2.22
N THR A 50 -1.26 2.00 -2.40
CA THR A 50 -0.42 3.15 -2.79
C THR A 50 -0.81 3.67 -4.18
N GLN A 51 -1.06 2.78 -5.15
CA GLN A 51 -1.56 3.18 -6.47
C GLN A 51 -2.99 3.73 -6.42
N ALA A 52 -3.89 3.13 -5.63
CA ALA A 52 -5.26 3.59 -5.46
C ALA A 52 -5.35 4.98 -4.79
N ARG A 53 -4.38 5.35 -3.94
CA ARG A 53 -4.27 6.70 -3.38
C ARG A 53 -3.94 7.73 -4.46
N SER A 54 -3.17 7.34 -5.47
CA SER A 54 -2.84 8.19 -6.63
C SER A 54 -3.98 8.28 -7.66
N THR A 55 -4.87 7.29 -7.74
CA THR A 55 -5.97 7.25 -8.73
C THR A 55 -7.34 7.68 -8.18
N ARG A 56 -7.40 8.37 -7.03
CA ARG A 56 -8.67 8.89 -6.46
C ARG A 56 -9.44 9.87 -7.38
N SER A 57 -9.00 10.15 -8.61
CA SER A 57 -9.76 10.89 -9.62
C SER A 57 -10.41 10.04 -10.72
N ALA A 58 -10.16 8.74 -10.86
CA ALA A 58 -10.86 7.98 -11.90
C ALA A 58 -10.93 6.48 -11.58
N CYS A 59 -12.17 6.03 -11.42
CA CYS A 59 -12.70 4.73 -11.80
C CYS A 59 -11.82 3.50 -11.53
N CYS A 60 -12.26 2.66 -10.59
CA CYS A 60 -11.99 1.24 -10.69
C CYS A 60 -13.32 0.48 -10.65
N GLY A 61 -13.99 0.44 -11.80
CA GLY A 61 -14.55 -0.80 -12.27
C GLY A 61 -13.39 -1.61 -12.86
N ILE A 62 -12.98 -2.67 -12.18
CA ILE A 62 -12.29 -3.79 -12.81
C ILE A 62 -13.03 -5.04 -12.33
N ASN A 63 -13.81 -5.55 -13.28
CA ASN A 63 -14.33 -6.91 -13.32
C ASN A 63 -13.16 -7.83 -13.71
N ALA A 64 -12.85 -8.82 -12.87
CA ALA A 64 -12.27 -10.12 -13.19
C ALA A 64 -12.06 -10.90 -11.88
#